data_AF-A0A960MLA0-F1
#
_entry.id   AF-A0A960MLA0-F1
#
_cell.length_a   1.000
_cell.length_b   1.000
_cell.length_c   1.000
_cell.angle_alpha   90.00
_cell.angle_beta   90.00
_cell.angle_gamma   90.00
#
_symmetry.space_group_name_H-M   'P 1'
#
loop_
_entity.id
_entity.type
_entity.pdbx_description
1 polymer ?
#
loop_
_entity_poly.entity_id
_entity_poly.type
_entity_poly.pdbx_seq_one_letter_code
_entity_poly.pdbx_strand_id
1 'polypeptide(L)'
;MRTSHPSKEGMLQASKWLSHRVLLDGEEMEELFRALPPFRIFNVSQLVPIGGGEISSETFLTHYHTYVDALKKGETPSPSPPIFSAALSAGESPFYFMPVKEGRGIIKIKTPVIQCSLHHFAYSAEEGTFHSMVHSTEAISWGLQFSFPQLYSNSLHPEVIEIYKDPNDPNALIFKALTKKVRALSAPTPFMMGDRRINATFRIGKKAREWIHHHPQLKTGALTHVH
;
A
#
# COMPACT_ATOMS: atom_id res chain seq x y z
N MET A 1 -22.80 -1.16 2.48
CA MET A 1 -22.11 -2.47 2.39
C MET A 1 -23.00 -3.54 3.01
N ARG A 2 -23.12 -4.74 2.42
CA ARG A 2 -24.01 -5.79 2.97
C ARG A 2 -23.36 -6.56 4.12
N THR A 3 -24.14 -6.89 5.14
CA THR A 3 -23.72 -7.82 6.21
C THR A 3 -23.73 -9.26 5.68
N SER A 4 -22.62 -9.99 5.84
CA SER A 4 -22.49 -11.36 5.33
C SER A 4 -21.41 -12.17 6.05
N HIS A 5 -21.13 -13.39 5.56
CA HIS A 5 -20.18 -14.33 6.13
C HIS A 5 -19.38 -15.06 5.03
N PRO A 6 -18.11 -15.45 5.25
CA PRO A 6 -17.31 -16.20 4.28
C PRO A 6 -17.99 -17.46 3.72
N SER A 7 -18.84 -18.13 4.49
CA SER A 7 -19.59 -19.31 4.00
C SER A 7 -20.60 -19.00 2.90
N LYS A 8 -21.00 -17.72 2.73
CA LYS A 8 -21.91 -17.26 1.68
C LYS A 8 -21.19 -16.53 0.55
N GLU A 9 -20.15 -15.76 0.88
CA GLU A 9 -19.40 -14.94 -0.08
C GLU A 9 -18.22 -15.68 -0.70
N GLY A 10 -17.76 -16.74 -0.03
CA GLY A 10 -16.47 -17.37 -0.28
C GLY A 10 -15.29 -16.56 0.24
N MET A 11 -14.11 -17.17 0.19
CA MET A 11 -12.84 -16.54 0.53
C MET A 11 -12.07 -16.22 -0.74
N LEU A 12 -11.65 -14.96 -0.88
CA LEU A 12 -10.75 -14.53 -1.94
C LEU A 12 -9.39 -15.20 -1.76
N GLN A 13 -8.91 -15.86 -2.82
CA GLN A 13 -7.57 -16.44 -2.87
C GLN A 13 -6.82 -15.82 -4.04
N ALA A 14 -5.77 -15.05 -3.77
CA ALA A 14 -4.94 -14.44 -4.80
C ALA A 14 -3.60 -15.18 -4.88
N SER A 15 -3.30 -15.76 -6.04
CA SER A 15 -2.09 -16.56 -6.25
C SER A 15 -0.93 -15.75 -6.83
N LYS A 16 -1.21 -14.60 -7.44
CA LYS A 16 -0.19 -13.70 -7.99
C LYS A 16 -0.56 -12.25 -7.75
N TRP A 17 0.38 -11.48 -7.23
CA TRP A 17 0.20 -10.07 -6.92
C TRP A 17 1.14 -9.18 -7.73
N LEU A 18 0.63 -8.04 -8.18
CA LEU A 18 1.43 -6.93 -8.67
C LEU A 18 1.55 -5.91 -7.54
N SER A 19 2.76 -5.44 -7.25
CA SER A 19 2.99 -4.49 -6.17
C SER A 19 3.84 -3.30 -6.63
N HIS A 20 3.43 -2.11 -6.24
CA HIS A 20 4.17 -0.86 -6.41
C HIS A 20 4.47 -0.24 -5.06
N ARG A 21 5.75 -0.17 -4.72
CA ARG A 21 6.28 0.34 -3.47
C ARG A 21 6.92 1.70 -3.73
N VAL A 22 6.45 2.73 -3.04
CA VAL A 22 6.90 4.09 -3.30
C VAL A 22 6.85 4.93 -2.03
N LEU A 23 7.91 5.71 -1.82
CA LEU A 23 7.91 6.85 -0.91
C LEU A 23 7.70 8.11 -1.75
N LEU A 24 6.55 8.77 -1.61
CA LEU A 24 6.23 10.03 -2.25
C LEU A 24 6.27 11.17 -1.22
N ASP A 25 6.55 12.39 -1.67
CA ASP A 25 6.23 13.56 -0.85
C ASP A 25 4.72 13.70 -0.66
N GLY A 26 4.29 14.47 0.34
CA GLY A 26 2.88 14.75 0.59
C GLY A 26 2.16 15.33 -0.64
N GLU A 27 2.77 16.33 -1.29
CA GLU A 27 2.19 16.94 -2.50
C GLU A 27 2.11 15.96 -3.68
N GLU A 28 3.08 15.04 -3.81
CA GLU A 28 3.07 14.01 -4.85
C GLU A 28 1.98 12.96 -4.59
N MET A 29 1.69 12.64 -3.33
CA MET A 29 0.58 11.74 -2.98
C MET A 29 -0.78 12.37 -3.28
N GLU A 30 -0.95 13.66 -3.03
CA GLU A 30 -2.15 14.40 -3.44
C GLU A 30 -2.32 14.40 -4.96
N GLU A 31 -1.23 14.66 -5.70
CA GLU A 31 -1.23 14.63 -7.15
C GLU A 31 -1.55 13.23 -7.69
N LEU A 32 -1.07 12.18 -7.01
CA LEU A 32 -1.45 10.81 -7.30
C LEU A 32 -2.96 10.62 -7.15
N PHE A 33 -3.52 10.93 -5.98
CA PHE A 33 -4.94 10.74 -5.67
C PHE A 33 -5.85 11.49 -6.64
N ARG A 34 -5.50 12.74 -6.99
CA ARG A 34 -6.26 13.57 -7.94
C ARG A 34 -6.27 13.00 -9.36
N ALA A 35 -5.23 12.28 -9.75
CA ALA A 35 -5.08 11.74 -11.10
C ALA A 35 -5.73 10.34 -11.29
N LEU A 36 -6.20 9.71 -10.22
CA LEU A 36 -6.86 8.41 -10.30
C LEU A 36 -8.34 8.57 -10.72
N PRO A 37 -8.92 7.56 -11.40
CA PRO A 37 -10.38 7.44 -11.50
C PRO A 37 -11.01 7.45 -10.10
N PRO A 38 -12.29 7.83 -9.96
CA PRO A 38 -12.96 7.86 -8.66
C PRO A 38 -12.80 6.55 -7.88
N PHE A 39 -12.41 6.65 -6.63
CA PHE A 39 -12.19 5.52 -5.73
C PHE A 39 -12.60 5.89 -4.30
N ARG A 40 -12.74 4.85 -3.48
CA ARG A 40 -13.07 4.91 -2.05
C ARG A 40 -12.05 4.10 -1.27
N ILE A 41 -11.80 4.47 -0.02
CA ILE A 41 -10.81 3.85 0.85
C ILE A 41 -11.54 3.18 2.00
N PHE A 42 -11.24 1.91 2.29
CA PHE A 42 -11.87 1.16 3.38
C PHE A 42 -10.82 0.60 4.32
N ASN A 43 -11.04 0.77 5.62
CA ASN A 43 -10.28 0.09 6.67
C ASN A 43 -10.68 -1.39 6.71
N VAL A 44 -9.75 -2.26 6.32
CA VAL A 44 -9.93 -3.72 6.29
C VAL A 44 -9.15 -4.44 7.39
N SER A 45 -8.49 -3.69 8.27
CA SER A 45 -7.59 -4.21 9.29
C SER A 45 -8.13 -4.13 10.71
N GLN A 46 -9.14 -3.29 10.96
CA GLN A 46 -9.66 -3.05 12.30
C GLN A 46 -11.16 -3.29 12.43
N LEU A 47 -11.63 -3.40 13.68
CA LEU A 47 -13.06 -3.46 13.99
C LEU A 47 -13.70 -2.08 13.84
N VAL A 48 -14.62 -1.96 12.89
CA VAL A 48 -15.36 -0.74 12.58
C VAL A 48 -16.83 -0.88 13.01
N PRO A 49 -17.52 0.23 13.33
CA PRO A 49 -18.96 0.18 13.56
C PRO A 49 -19.72 -0.24 12.29
N ILE A 50 -20.94 -0.75 12.46
CA ILE A 50 -21.84 -1.04 11.34
C ILE A 50 -22.05 0.24 10.52
N GLY A 51 -21.93 0.13 9.19
CA GLY A 51 -22.04 1.27 8.28
C GLY A 51 -20.82 2.20 8.24
N GLY A 52 -19.80 1.96 9.08
CA GLY A 52 -18.54 2.70 9.08
C GLY A 52 -17.43 2.00 8.31
N GLY A 53 -16.20 2.51 8.52
CA GLY A 53 -14.97 1.92 8.00
C GLY A 53 -14.51 2.45 6.65
N GLU A 54 -15.32 3.28 5.98
CA GLU A 54 -14.79 4.14 4.92
C GLU A 54 -13.91 5.24 5.52
N ILE A 55 -12.80 5.51 4.84
CA ILE A 55 -11.84 6.56 5.16
C ILE A 55 -11.94 7.60 4.03
N SER A 56 -12.12 8.87 4.38
CA SER A 56 -12.08 9.93 3.36
C SER A 56 -10.66 10.11 2.81
N SER A 57 -10.55 10.50 1.55
CA SER A 57 -9.25 10.83 0.94
C SER A 57 -8.52 11.92 1.73
N GLU A 58 -9.25 12.91 2.24
CA GLU A 58 -8.70 13.98 3.08
C GLU A 58 -8.06 13.40 4.35
N THR A 59 -8.80 12.58 5.12
CA THR A 59 -8.25 11.95 6.33
C THR A 59 -7.03 11.08 6.02
N PHE A 60 -7.08 10.30 4.95
CA PHE A 60 -5.92 9.51 4.52
C PHE A 60 -4.70 10.38 4.22
N LEU A 61 -4.88 11.45 3.45
CA LEU A 61 -3.82 12.38 3.06
C LEU A 61 -3.25 13.12 4.27
N THR A 62 -4.08 13.56 5.22
CA THR A 62 -3.61 14.19 6.48
C THR A 62 -2.67 13.27 7.25
N HIS A 63 -3.02 11.99 7.39
CA HIS A 63 -2.15 11.01 8.03
C HIS A 63 -0.87 10.74 7.23
N TYR A 64 -0.96 10.72 5.90
CA TYR A 64 0.21 10.58 5.03
C TYR A 64 1.17 11.76 5.13
N HIS A 65 0.67 13.00 5.12
CA HIS A 65 1.46 14.21 5.35
C HIS A 65 2.16 14.16 6.70
N THR A 66 1.43 13.82 7.76
CA THR A 66 2.00 13.69 9.11
C THR A 66 3.13 12.67 9.13
N TYR A 67 2.97 11.53 8.45
CA TYR A 67 4.01 10.52 8.30
C TYR A 67 5.25 11.06 7.58
N VAL A 68 5.08 11.71 6.44
CA VAL A 68 6.18 12.29 5.65
C VAL A 68 6.90 13.41 6.41
N ASP A 69 6.16 14.29 7.08
CA ASP A 69 6.72 15.42 7.83
C ASP A 69 7.56 14.96 9.02
N ALA A 70 7.16 13.90 9.70
CA ALA A 70 7.97 13.27 10.72
C ALA A 70 9.29 12.74 10.12
N LEU A 71 9.25 12.04 8.97
CA LEU A 71 10.47 11.56 8.30
C LEU A 71 11.40 12.71 7.88
N LYS A 72 10.83 13.82 7.36
CA LYS A 72 11.58 15.04 7.02
C LYS A 72 12.29 15.64 8.23
N LYS A 73 11.69 15.54 9.42
CA LYS A 73 12.27 16.00 10.69
C LYS A 73 13.27 15.01 11.31
N GLY A 74 13.47 13.85 10.70
CA GLY A 74 14.33 12.80 11.25
C GLY A 74 13.65 12.01 12.38
N GLU A 75 12.33 11.93 12.38
CA GLU A 75 11.53 11.19 13.37
C GLU A 75 10.93 9.94 12.72
N THR A 76 10.95 8.80 13.43
CA THR A 76 10.33 7.57 12.93
C THR A 76 8.89 7.51 13.45
N PRO A 77 7.86 7.54 12.59
CA PRO A 77 6.47 7.46 13.03
C PRO A 77 6.20 6.12 13.72
N SER A 78 5.88 6.16 15.01
CA SER A 78 5.57 4.98 15.81
C SER A 78 4.44 5.25 16.81
N PRO A 79 3.39 4.40 16.88
CA PRO A 79 3.14 3.26 15.99
C PRO A 79 2.70 3.69 14.59
N SER A 80 2.83 2.79 13.60
CA SER A 80 2.32 3.02 12.25
C SER A 80 0.80 3.26 12.27
N PRO A 81 0.30 4.33 11.63
CA PRO A 81 -1.13 4.59 11.55
C PRO A 81 -1.89 3.40 10.91
N PRO A 82 -2.90 2.81 11.59
CA PRO A 82 -3.68 1.70 11.04
C PRO A 82 -4.36 2.02 9.70
N ILE A 83 -4.55 3.32 9.42
CA ILE A 83 -5.10 3.85 8.17
C ILE A 83 -4.28 3.43 6.93
N PHE A 84 -2.98 3.14 7.10
CA PHE A 84 -2.14 2.64 6.01
C PHE A 84 -2.33 1.16 5.72
N SER A 85 -3.16 0.45 6.48
CA SER A 85 -3.64 -0.90 6.16
C SER A 85 -5.08 -0.84 5.67
N ALA A 86 -5.26 -0.36 4.44
CA ALA A 86 -6.55 -0.06 3.81
C ALA A 86 -6.70 -0.74 2.44
N ALA A 87 -7.93 -0.75 1.93
CA ALA A 87 -8.24 -1.19 0.58
C ALA A 87 -8.85 -0.04 -0.23
N LEU A 88 -8.37 0.14 -1.47
CA LEU A 88 -8.91 1.09 -2.44
C LEU A 88 -9.76 0.34 -3.45
N SER A 89 -10.92 0.91 -3.80
CA SER A 89 -11.87 0.32 -4.73
C SER A 89 -12.72 1.39 -5.39
N ALA A 90 -13.21 1.14 -6.61
CA ALA A 90 -14.17 2.01 -7.29
C ALA A 90 -15.52 2.15 -6.57
N GLY A 91 -15.84 1.19 -5.69
CA GLY A 91 -17.08 1.20 -4.91
C GLY A 91 -17.09 0.19 -3.77
N GLU A 92 -18.25 0.03 -3.14
CA GLU A 92 -18.45 -0.91 -2.02
C GLU A 92 -18.67 -2.36 -2.45
N SER A 93 -18.95 -2.60 -3.73
CA SER A 93 -19.32 -3.92 -4.22
C SER A 93 -18.27 -5.01 -3.94
N PRO A 94 -16.94 -4.76 -3.88
CA PRO A 94 -15.96 -5.80 -3.54
C PRO A 94 -15.90 -6.19 -2.07
N PHE A 95 -16.73 -5.58 -1.22
CA PHE A 95 -16.68 -5.76 0.21
C PHE A 95 -17.97 -6.36 0.77
N TYR A 96 -17.86 -6.87 1.98
CA TYR A 96 -18.98 -7.19 2.87
C TYR A 96 -18.57 -6.93 4.32
N PHE A 97 -19.56 -6.64 5.16
CA PHE A 97 -19.37 -6.44 6.59
C PHE A 97 -19.58 -7.77 7.32
N MET A 98 -18.60 -8.19 8.11
CA MET A 98 -18.69 -9.40 8.93
C MET A 98 -18.80 -9.01 10.41
N PRO A 99 -19.98 -9.20 11.05
CA PRO A 99 -20.14 -8.91 12.47
C PRO A 99 -19.20 -9.78 13.30
N VAL A 100 -18.56 -9.20 14.31
CA VAL A 100 -17.66 -9.92 15.22
C VAL A 100 -18.15 -9.79 16.66
N LYS A 101 -18.67 -8.61 17.02
CA LYS A 101 -19.30 -8.33 18.30
C LYS A 101 -20.49 -7.38 18.10
N GLU A 102 -21.28 -7.16 19.15
CA GLU A 102 -22.42 -6.26 19.07
C GLU A 102 -22.02 -4.87 18.54
N GLY A 103 -22.69 -4.43 17.48
CA GLY A 103 -22.46 -3.13 16.83
C GLY A 103 -21.12 -2.96 16.09
N ARG A 104 -20.21 -3.95 16.11
CA ARG A 104 -18.88 -3.84 15.48
C ARG A 104 -18.49 -5.09 14.71
N GLY A 105 -17.80 -4.88 13.61
CA GLY A 105 -17.38 -5.95 12.72
C GLY A 105 -16.15 -5.56 11.92
N ILE A 106 -15.77 -6.43 11.01
CA ILE A 106 -14.63 -6.21 10.11
C ILE A 106 -15.14 -6.16 8.68
N ILE A 107 -14.59 -5.24 7.89
CA ILE A 107 -14.81 -5.19 6.46
C ILE A 107 -13.94 -6.28 5.82
N LYS A 108 -14.58 -7.19 5.09
CA LYS A 108 -13.90 -8.26 4.36
C LYS A 108 -14.02 -8.04 2.86
N ILE A 109 -13.00 -8.51 2.15
CA ILE A 109 -12.86 -8.40 0.70
C ILE A 109 -13.39 -9.69 0.09
N LYS A 110 -14.32 -9.59 -0.87
CA LYS A 110 -14.86 -10.72 -1.63
C LYS A 110 -14.40 -10.80 -3.09
N THR A 111 -14.07 -9.67 -3.71
CA THR A 111 -13.47 -9.60 -5.05
C THR A 111 -12.22 -8.71 -5.03
N PRO A 112 -11.34 -8.80 -6.04
CA PRO A 112 -10.08 -8.04 -6.05
C PRO A 112 -10.25 -6.55 -5.80
N VAL A 113 -9.36 -6.02 -4.95
CA VAL A 113 -9.23 -4.60 -4.60
C VAL A 113 -7.75 -4.24 -4.59
N ILE A 114 -7.45 -2.95 -4.61
CA ILE A 114 -6.08 -2.47 -4.45
C ILE A 114 -5.79 -2.42 -2.95
N GLN A 115 -4.88 -3.25 -2.48
CA GLN A 115 -4.43 -3.24 -1.09
C GLN A 115 -3.36 -2.17 -0.90
N CYS A 116 -3.55 -1.32 0.11
CA CYS A 116 -2.56 -0.36 0.58
C CYS A 116 -2.00 -0.85 1.92
N SER A 117 -0.68 -0.88 2.03
CA SER A 117 0.05 -1.23 3.25
C SER A 117 1.26 -0.34 3.40
N LEU A 118 1.66 0.01 4.63
CA LEU A 118 2.98 0.61 4.87
C LEU A 118 4.07 -0.39 4.44
N HIS A 119 4.96 0.05 3.56
CA HIS A 119 6.07 -0.74 3.03
C HIS A 119 7.27 -0.63 3.97
N HIS A 120 7.71 -1.80 4.43
CA HIS A 120 8.94 -1.94 5.20
C HIS A 120 9.93 -2.79 4.39
N PHE A 121 11.22 -2.55 4.56
CA PHE A 121 12.23 -3.41 3.96
C PHE A 121 13.46 -3.55 4.86
N ALA A 122 14.19 -4.64 4.65
CA ALA A 122 15.54 -4.83 5.18
C ALA A 122 16.47 -5.23 4.04
N TYR A 123 17.75 -4.97 4.20
CA TYR A 123 18.77 -5.41 3.24
C TYR A 123 19.60 -6.54 3.86
N SER A 124 19.76 -7.65 3.13
CA SER A 124 20.64 -8.74 3.50
C SER A 124 22.02 -8.54 2.85
N ALA A 125 23.05 -8.32 3.66
CA ALA A 125 24.43 -8.21 3.18
C ALA A 125 24.99 -9.54 2.67
N GLU A 126 24.51 -10.66 3.22
CA GLU A 126 24.91 -11.99 2.80
C GLU A 126 24.37 -12.32 1.40
N GLU A 127 23.10 -12.00 1.13
CA GLU A 127 22.46 -12.27 -0.16
C GLU A 127 22.63 -11.14 -1.17
N GLY A 128 23.02 -9.95 -0.71
CA GLY A 128 23.15 -8.77 -1.54
C GLY A 128 21.81 -8.16 -1.97
N THR A 129 20.70 -8.51 -1.31
CA THR A 129 19.33 -8.23 -1.77
C THR A 129 18.45 -7.52 -0.75
N PHE A 130 17.45 -6.78 -1.25
CA PHE A 130 16.42 -6.16 -0.44
C PHE A 130 15.23 -7.11 -0.24
N HIS A 131 14.87 -7.36 1.02
CA HIS A 131 13.67 -8.09 1.40
C HIS A 131 12.56 -7.10 1.76
N SER A 132 11.41 -7.21 1.10
CA SER A 132 10.25 -6.36 1.35
C SER A 132 9.30 -7.00 2.38
N MET A 133 8.52 -6.15 3.06
CA MET A 133 7.56 -6.53 4.09
C MET A 133 8.20 -7.28 5.28
N VAL A 134 9.43 -6.89 5.65
CA VAL A 134 10.13 -7.44 6.81
C VAL A 134 9.58 -6.79 8.07
N HIS A 135 9.19 -7.62 9.04
CA HIS A 135 8.73 -7.20 10.36
C HIS A 135 9.85 -7.39 11.38
N SER A 136 10.80 -6.46 11.40
CA SER A 136 11.88 -6.43 12.38
C SER A 136 12.08 -5.01 12.89
N THR A 137 12.70 -4.85 14.06
CA THR A 137 13.07 -3.54 14.62
C THR A 137 14.09 -2.81 13.77
N GLU A 138 14.82 -3.55 12.93
CA GLU A 138 15.84 -3.04 12.02
C GLU A 138 15.28 -2.72 10.63
N ALA A 139 14.02 -3.05 10.35
CA ALA A 139 13.39 -2.77 9.07
C ALA A 139 13.17 -1.25 8.89
N ILE A 140 13.51 -0.75 7.70
CA ILE A 140 13.27 0.62 7.30
C ILE A 140 11.81 0.74 6.83
N SER A 141 11.06 1.64 7.46
CA SER A 141 9.76 2.10 7.00
C SER A 141 9.99 3.07 5.85
N TRP A 142 9.57 2.70 4.64
CA TRP A 142 9.87 3.50 3.44
C TRP A 142 8.71 4.44 3.09
N GLY A 143 7.57 3.87 2.72
CA GLY A 143 6.43 4.58 2.18
C GLY A 143 5.27 3.62 2.03
N LEU A 144 4.44 3.77 0.99
CA LEU A 144 3.29 2.88 0.78
C LEU A 144 3.58 1.82 -0.28
N GLN A 145 3.02 0.63 -0.07
CA GLN A 145 2.88 -0.42 -1.06
C GLN A 145 1.42 -0.49 -1.50
N PHE A 146 1.20 -0.36 -2.81
CA PHE A 146 -0.07 -0.63 -3.47
C PHE A 146 0.02 -1.97 -4.19
N SER A 147 -0.84 -2.93 -3.83
CA SER A 147 -0.85 -4.27 -4.38
C SER A 147 -2.20 -4.62 -5.00
N PHE A 148 -2.20 -5.32 -6.14
CA PHE A 148 -3.42 -5.77 -6.80
C PHE A 148 -3.24 -7.22 -7.29
N PRO A 149 -4.25 -8.10 -7.15
CA PRO A 149 -4.19 -9.45 -7.69
C PRO A 149 -4.06 -9.43 -9.22
N GLN A 150 -3.12 -10.17 -9.78
CA GLN A 150 -3.12 -10.52 -11.20
C GLN A 150 -4.03 -11.72 -11.45
N LEU A 151 -3.93 -12.72 -10.57
CA LEU A 151 -4.69 -13.97 -10.61
C LEU A 151 -5.40 -14.15 -9.27
N TYR A 152 -6.69 -14.49 -9.32
CA TYR A 152 -7.45 -14.83 -8.12
C TYR A 152 -8.48 -15.92 -8.39
N SER A 153 -8.93 -16.57 -7.33
CA SER A 153 -10.09 -17.46 -7.30
C SER A 153 -10.95 -17.16 -6.06
N ASN A 154 -12.13 -17.76 -6.01
CA ASN A 154 -13.00 -17.71 -4.85
C ASN A 154 -13.23 -19.14 -4.33
N SER A 155 -13.24 -19.35 -3.01
CA SER A 155 -13.41 -20.70 -2.45
C SER A 155 -14.72 -21.40 -2.85
N LEU A 156 -15.75 -20.67 -3.28
CA LEU A 156 -17.00 -21.22 -3.81
C LEU A 156 -16.94 -21.46 -5.33
N HIS A 157 -16.03 -20.79 -6.03
CA HIS A 157 -15.82 -20.86 -7.47
C HIS A 157 -14.32 -20.96 -7.75
N PRO A 158 -13.74 -22.18 -7.75
CA PRO A 158 -12.28 -22.38 -7.75
C PRO A 158 -11.60 -22.03 -9.07
N GLU A 159 -12.34 -21.52 -10.06
CA GLU A 159 -11.79 -21.02 -11.31
C GLU A 159 -10.80 -19.88 -11.05
N VAL A 160 -9.65 -19.94 -11.71
CA VAL A 160 -8.62 -18.91 -11.63
C VAL A 160 -8.89 -17.86 -12.70
N ILE A 161 -9.14 -16.64 -12.26
CA ILE A 161 -9.47 -15.49 -13.11
C ILE A 161 -8.27 -14.56 -13.21
N GLU A 162 -7.86 -14.21 -14.44
CA GLU A 162 -6.84 -13.18 -14.70
C GLU A 162 -7.45 -11.77 -14.73
N ILE A 163 -7.67 -11.20 -13.55
CA ILE A 163 -8.40 -9.94 -13.38
C ILE A 163 -7.63 -8.72 -13.89
N TYR A 164 -6.29 -8.71 -13.81
CA TYR A 164 -5.52 -7.52 -14.21
C TYR A 164 -5.63 -7.21 -15.72
N LYS A 165 -5.87 -8.24 -16.55
CA LYS A 165 -6.07 -8.05 -17.99
C LYS A 165 -7.49 -7.64 -18.37
N ASP A 166 -8.45 -7.76 -17.45
CA ASP A 166 -9.81 -7.33 -17.70
C ASP A 166 -9.85 -5.81 -17.97
N PRO A 167 -10.32 -5.37 -19.16
CA PRO A 167 -10.45 -3.95 -19.48
C PRO A 167 -11.66 -3.30 -18.81
N ASN A 168 -12.62 -4.08 -18.31
CA ASN A 168 -13.87 -3.62 -17.75
C ASN A 168 -13.89 -3.65 -16.22
N ASP A 169 -12.94 -4.35 -15.57
CA ASP A 169 -12.84 -4.32 -14.11
C ASP A 169 -12.40 -2.93 -13.62
N PRO A 170 -13.23 -2.25 -12.81
CA PRO A 170 -12.96 -0.87 -12.42
C PRO A 170 -11.75 -0.75 -11.48
N ASN A 171 -11.46 -1.78 -10.68
CA ASN A 171 -10.31 -1.77 -9.77
C ASN A 171 -9.00 -2.00 -10.53
N ALA A 172 -9.01 -2.84 -11.57
CA ALA A 172 -7.89 -3.00 -12.49
C ALA A 172 -7.60 -1.70 -13.24
N LEU A 173 -8.62 -0.94 -13.66
CA LEU A 173 -8.45 0.37 -14.28
C LEU A 173 -7.80 1.39 -13.32
N ILE A 174 -8.27 1.46 -12.06
CA ILE A 174 -7.64 2.30 -11.04
C ILE A 174 -6.18 1.90 -10.82
N PHE A 175 -5.89 0.59 -10.71
CA PHE A 175 -4.53 0.12 -10.46
C PHE A 175 -3.57 0.40 -11.63
N LYS A 176 -4.04 0.29 -12.87
CA LYS A 176 -3.29 0.67 -14.07
C LYS A 176 -2.99 2.18 -14.08
N ALA A 177 -3.96 3.02 -13.74
CA ALA A 177 -3.78 4.47 -13.62
C ALA A 177 -2.77 4.81 -12.50
N LEU A 178 -2.90 4.17 -11.34
CA LEU A 178 -1.96 4.28 -10.22
C LEU A 178 -0.55 3.92 -10.63
N THR A 179 -0.37 2.79 -11.30
CA THR A 179 0.92 2.33 -11.80
C THR A 179 1.57 3.37 -12.72
N LYS A 180 0.81 3.88 -13.68
CA LYS A 180 1.29 4.90 -14.63
C LYS A 180 1.69 6.19 -13.89
N LYS A 181 0.85 6.66 -12.98
CA LYS A 181 1.09 7.91 -12.25
C LYS A 181 2.24 7.81 -11.27
N VAL A 182 2.35 6.72 -10.51
CA VAL A 182 3.50 6.43 -9.64
C VAL A 182 4.80 6.46 -10.45
N ARG A 183 4.85 5.83 -11.63
CA ARG A 183 6.04 5.86 -12.50
C ARG A 183 6.39 7.27 -12.99
N ALA A 184 5.40 8.12 -13.21
CA ALA A 184 5.62 9.50 -13.65
C ALA A 184 6.13 10.41 -12.52
N LEU A 185 5.66 10.18 -11.29
CA LEU A 185 6.02 10.95 -10.10
C LEU A 185 7.32 10.49 -9.43
N SER A 186 7.76 9.26 -9.69
CA SER A 186 8.87 8.64 -8.98
C SER A 186 9.92 8.05 -9.92
N ALA A 187 11.10 7.78 -9.38
CA ALA A 187 12.17 7.08 -10.06
C ALA A 187 12.67 5.90 -9.22
N PRO A 188 13.36 4.92 -9.83
CA PRO A 188 14.02 3.85 -9.08
C PRO A 188 14.94 4.40 -8.00
N THR A 189 15.06 3.66 -6.90
CA THR A 189 15.85 4.06 -5.73
C THR A 189 17.16 3.27 -5.65
N PRO A 190 18.29 3.85 -6.06
CA PRO A 190 19.60 3.28 -5.80
C PRO A 190 20.08 3.57 -4.37
N PHE A 191 20.76 2.60 -3.76
CA PHE A 191 21.48 2.76 -2.50
C PHE A 191 22.96 2.40 -2.68
N MET A 192 23.83 3.03 -1.91
CA MET A 192 25.20 2.57 -1.68
C MET A 192 25.25 1.66 -0.47
N MET A 193 26.06 0.61 -0.60
CA MET A 193 26.56 -0.18 0.51
C MET A 193 28.07 -0.33 0.37
N GLY A 194 28.82 0.38 1.22
CA GLY A 194 30.23 0.63 0.95
C GLY A 194 30.39 1.25 -0.44
N ASP A 195 31.22 0.63 -1.29
CA ASP A 195 31.49 1.11 -2.65
C ASP A 195 30.53 0.54 -3.72
N ARG A 196 29.52 -0.26 -3.32
CA ARG A 196 28.60 -0.92 -4.25
C ARG A 196 27.27 -0.18 -4.36
N ARG A 197 26.87 0.14 -5.59
CA ARG A 197 25.54 0.66 -5.91
C ARG A 197 24.56 -0.49 -6.16
N ILE A 198 23.45 -0.49 -5.43
CA ILE A 198 22.42 -1.53 -5.49
C ILE A 198 21.07 -0.87 -5.80
N ASN A 199 20.36 -1.40 -6.78
CA ASN A 199 19.04 -0.88 -7.15
C ASN A 199 17.95 -1.61 -6.37
N ALA A 200 17.14 -0.86 -5.63
CA ALA A 200 15.96 -1.39 -4.99
C ALA A 200 14.80 -1.57 -6.00
N THR A 201 13.88 -2.49 -5.69
CA THR A 201 12.65 -2.71 -6.47
C THR A 201 11.54 -1.70 -6.17
N PHE A 202 11.74 -0.88 -5.13
CA PHE A 202 10.88 0.22 -4.73
C PHE A 202 11.40 1.57 -5.25
N ARG A 203 10.53 2.58 -5.21
CA ARG A 203 10.75 3.87 -5.86
C ARG A 203 10.71 5.01 -4.85
N ILE A 204 11.25 6.15 -5.27
CA ILE A 204 11.21 7.40 -4.54
C ILE A 204 10.65 8.50 -5.44
N GLY A 205 9.73 9.29 -4.89
CA GLY A 205 9.17 10.49 -5.49
C GLY A 205 10.24 11.51 -5.82
N LYS A 206 10.03 12.28 -6.88
CA LYS A 206 10.98 13.31 -7.32
C LYS A 206 11.18 14.38 -6.24
N LYS A 207 10.10 14.82 -5.60
CA LYS A 207 10.15 15.76 -4.46
C LYS A 207 10.68 15.09 -3.20
N ALA A 208 10.34 13.82 -2.96
CA ALA A 208 10.87 13.06 -1.82
C ALA A 208 12.41 12.96 -1.81
N ARG A 209 13.04 12.95 -2.99
CA ARG A 209 14.52 12.95 -3.12
C ARG A 209 15.19 14.18 -2.50
N GLU A 210 14.48 15.31 -2.41
CA GLU A 210 15.04 16.55 -1.87
C GLU A 210 15.34 16.45 -0.37
N TRP A 211 14.60 15.63 0.37
CA TRP A 211 14.73 15.52 1.82
C TRP A 211 15.09 14.11 2.30
N ILE A 212 15.29 13.13 1.40
CA ILE A 212 15.53 11.73 1.77
C ILE A 212 16.75 11.53 2.70
N HIS A 213 17.74 12.41 2.64
CA HIS A 213 18.91 12.40 3.51
C HIS A 213 18.57 12.69 4.99
N HIS A 214 17.38 13.24 5.26
CA HIS A 214 16.87 13.41 6.62
C HIS A 214 16.21 12.14 7.19
N HIS A 215 15.90 11.15 6.36
CA HIS A 215 15.20 9.94 6.78
C HIS A 215 15.94 9.24 7.93
N PRO A 216 15.33 9.10 9.11
CA PRO A 216 16.04 8.69 10.33
C PRO A 216 16.68 7.31 10.21
N GLN A 217 15.93 6.35 9.66
CA GLN A 217 16.37 4.97 9.57
C GLN A 217 17.44 4.74 8.48
N LEU A 218 17.67 5.71 7.58
CA LEU A 218 18.81 5.66 6.66
C LEU A 218 20.08 6.18 7.32
N LYS A 219 19.99 7.11 8.27
CA LYS A 219 21.16 7.65 8.99
C LYS A 219 21.77 6.63 9.95
N THR A 220 20.94 5.77 10.53
CA THR A 220 21.37 4.74 11.49
C THR A 220 21.85 3.46 10.83
N GLY A 221 21.61 3.29 9.52
CA GLY A 221 21.97 2.09 8.77
C GLY A 221 23.20 2.27 7.89
N ALA A 222 23.74 1.16 7.36
CA ALA A 222 24.85 1.18 6.41
C ALA A 222 24.44 1.58 4.97
N LEU A 223 23.18 1.97 4.76
CA LEU A 223 22.61 2.28 3.45
C LEU A 223 22.55 3.80 3.25
N THR A 224 23.19 4.28 2.19
CA THR A 224 23.10 5.69 1.79
C THR A 224 22.37 5.82 0.46
N HIS A 225 21.37 6.70 0.37
CA HIS A 225 20.64 6.95 -0.88
C HIS A 225 21.55 7.67 -1.91
N VAL A 226 21.44 7.31 -3.20
CA VAL A 226 22.20 7.97 -4.29
C VAL A 226 21.27 8.84 -5.13
N HIS A 227 21.68 10.08 -5.40
CA HIS A 227 20.96 11.02 -6.25
C HIS A 227 20.96 10.62 -7.73
#